data_AF-W1IX88-F1
#
_entry.id   AF-W1IX88-F1
#
_cell.length_a   1.000
_cell.length_b   1.000
_cell.length_c   1.000
_cell.angle_alpha   90.00
_cell.angle_beta   90.00
_cell.angle_gamma   90.00
#
_symmetry.space_group_name_H-M   'P 1'
#
loop_
_entity.id
_entity.type
_entity.pdbx_description
1 polymer ?
#
loop_
_entity_poly.entity_id
_entity_poly.type
_entity_poly.pdbx_seq_one_letter_code
_entity_poly.pdbx_strand_id
1 'polypeptide(L)' 'MLGYRSTEEAYRSITSYITGYYSQLRPHWYNNGLTPNESERLFWENSHVVTNFR' A
#
# COMPACT_ATOMS: atom_id res chain seq x y z
N MET A 1 -26.62 11.60 7.22
CA MET A 1 -26.17 10.20 7.40
C MET A 1 -24.67 10.15 7.17
N LEU A 2 -23.91 9.61 8.13
CA LEU A 2 -22.48 9.34 8.02
C LEU A 2 -22.34 7.82 7.84
N GLY A 3 -22.27 7.34 6.59
CA GLY A 3 -22.16 5.92 6.28
C GLY A 3 -22.41 5.61 4.81
N TYR A 4 -21.99 4.42 4.38
CA TYR A 4 -22.23 3.93 3.02
C TYR A 4 -23.69 3.55 2.82
N ARG A 5 -24.22 3.86 1.63
CA ARG A 5 -25.62 3.61 1.25
C ARG A 5 -25.83 2.18 0.75
N SER A 6 -24.75 1.48 0.38
CA SER A 6 -24.77 0.08 -0.02
C SER A 6 -23.41 -0.59 0.22
N THR A 7 -23.42 -1.92 0.20
CA THR A 7 -22.20 -2.73 0.22
C THR A 7 -21.30 -2.46 -0.99
N GLU A 8 -21.90 -2.22 -2.16
CA GLU A 8 -21.17 -1.85 -3.38
C GLU A 8 -20.44 -0.51 -3.23
N GLU A 9 -21.11 0.51 -2.67
CA GLU A 9 -20.46 1.80 -2.41
C GLU A 9 -19.31 1.66 -1.41
N ALA A 10 -19.51 0.89 -0.35
CA ALA A 10 -18.47 0.60 0.64
C ALA A 10 -17.28 -0.11 -0.03
N TYR A 11 -17.54 -1.14 -0.83
CA TYR A 11 -16.49 -1.91 -1.51
C TYR A 11 -15.64 -1.01 -2.44
N ARG A 12 -16.30 -0.19 -3.26
CA ARG A 12 -15.60 0.74 -4.17
C ARG A 12 -14.80 1.77 -3.38
N SER A 13 -15.40 2.38 -2.36
CA SER A 13 -14.73 3.40 -1.53
C SER A 13 -13.51 2.84 -0.81
N ILE A 14 -13.63 1.68 -0.17
CA ILE A 14 -12.52 1.02 0.54
C ILE A 14 -11.44 0.62 -0.46
N THR A 15 -11.80 0.03 -1.60
CA THR A 15 -10.84 -0.37 -2.63
C THR A 15 -10.06 0.83 -3.15
N SER A 16 -10.74 1.93 -3.49
CA SER A 16 -10.09 3.17 -3.93
C SER A 16 -9.22 3.79 -2.83
N TYR A 17 -9.65 3.71 -1.57
CA TYR A 17 -8.85 4.19 -0.44
C TYR A 17 -7.56 3.39 -0.29
N ILE A 18 -7.63 2.06 -0.33
CA ILE A 18 -6.48 1.17 -0.17
C ILE A 18 -5.51 1.32 -1.35
N THR A 19 -6.00 1.10 -2.58
CA THR A 19 -5.16 1.11 -3.79
C THR A 19 -4.65 2.50 -4.16
N GLY A 20 -5.40 3.55 -3.83
CA GLY A 20 -5.01 4.93 -4.01
C GLY A 20 -4.22 5.45 -2.82
N TYR A 21 -4.92 6.10 -1.89
CA TYR A 21 -4.31 6.89 -0.83
C TYR A 21 -3.40 6.06 0.09
N TYR A 22 -3.87 4.93 0.61
CA TYR A 22 -3.13 4.15 1.60
C TYR A 22 -1.81 3.63 1.02
N SER A 23 -1.88 2.92 -0.10
CA SER A 23 -0.71 2.28 -0.71
C SER A 23 0.27 3.27 -1.34
N GLN A 24 -0.21 4.39 -1.89
CA GLN A 24 0.61 5.30 -2.68
C GLN A 24 1.11 6.53 -1.90
N LEU A 25 0.36 7.02 -0.92
CA LEU A 25 0.61 8.34 -0.32
C LEU A 25 0.79 8.32 1.18
N ARG A 26 0.24 7.32 1.89
CA ARG A 26 0.25 7.34 3.36
C ARG A 26 1.65 6.99 3.89
N PRO A 27 2.34 7.91 4.58
CA PRO A 27 3.61 7.58 5.22
C PRO A 27 3.36 6.66 6.41
N HIS A 28 4.19 5.62 6.56
CA HIS A 28 4.04 4.63 7.61
C HIS A 28 5.29 4.60 8.52
N TRP A 29 5.08 4.80 9.83
CA TRP A 29 6.18 4.82 10.80
C TRP A 29 7.01 3.54 10.79
N TYR A 30 6.34 2.38 10.76
CA TYR A 30 7.03 1.08 10.70
C TYR A 30 7.72 0.82 9.36
N ASN A 31 7.40 1.58 8.31
CA ASN A 31 8.08 1.48 7.02
C ASN A 31 9.14 2.59 6.86
N ASN A 32 9.66 3.09 7.98
CA ASN A 32 10.67 4.13 7.97
C ASN A 32 10.18 5.45 7.32
N GLY A 33 8.88 5.72 7.42
CA GLY A 33 8.22 6.87 6.79
C GLY A 33 7.84 6.67 5.33
N LEU A 34 8.20 5.54 4.71
CA LEU A 34 7.85 5.23 3.33
C LEU A 34 6.37 4.85 3.18
N THR A 35 5.89 4.98 1.96
CA THR A 35 4.58 4.47 1.57
C THR A 35 4.65 2.95 1.41
N PRO A 36 3.52 2.23 1.55
CA PRO A 36 3.51 0.78 1.40
C PRO A 36 4.12 0.30 0.09
N ASN A 37 3.76 0.91 -1.05
CA ASN A 37 4.30 0.53 -2.36
C ASN A 37 5.81 0.74 -2.47
N GLU A 38 6.32 1.83 -1.90
CA GLU A 38 7.76 2.10 -1.92
C GLU A 38 8.53 1.11 -1.05
N SER A 39 7.94 0.71 0.07
CA SER A 39 8.52 -0.29 0.97
C SER A 39 8.60 -1.67 0.29
N GLU A 40 7.53 -2.04 -0.42
CA GLU A 40 7.49 -3.28 -1.21
C GLU A 40 8.49 -3.24 -2.37
N ARG A 41 8.60 -2.12 -3.09
CA ARG A 41 9.61 -1.93 -4.15
C ARG A 41 11.02 -2.18 -3.62
N LEU A 42 11.39 -1.53 -2.50
CA LEU A 42 12.70 -1.71 -1.89
C LEU A 42 12.93 -3.15 -1.38
N PHE A 43 11.89 -3.80 -0.86
CA PHE A 43 11.98 -5.21 -0.49
C PHE A 43 12.35 -6.08 -1.69
N TRP A 44 11.65 -5.91 -2.83
CA TRP A 44 11.94 -6.69 -4.04
C TRP A 44 13.34 -6.40 -4.59
N GLU A 45 13.72 -5.13 -4.71
CA GLU A 45 15.06 -4.73 -5.17
C GLU A 45 16.17 -5.37 -4.31
N ASN A 46 16.04 -5.32 -2.99
CA ASN A 46 17.02 -5.93 -2.08
C ASN A 46 17.00 -7.46 -2.14
N SER A 47 15.83 -8.08 -2.31
CA SER A 47 15.72 -9.53 -2.44
C SER A 47 16.41 -10.05 -3.72
N HIS A 48 16.36 -9.29 -4.81
CA HIS A 48 17.06 -9.62 -6.06
C HIS A 48 18.57 -9.48 -5.94
N VAL A 49 19.06 -8.54 -5.12
CA VAL A 49 20.49 -8.41 -4.82
C VAL A 49 20.97 -9.61 -4.01
N VAL A 50 20.23 -10.01 -2.97
CA VAL A 50 20.58 -11.17 -2.13
C VAL A 50 20.53 -12.47 -2.93
N THR A 51 19.53 -12.67 -3.78
CA THR A 51 19.41 -13.91 -4.56
C THR A 51 20.44 -14.05 -5.70
N ASN A 52 21.14 -12.97 -6.07
CA ASN A 52 22.28 -13.00 -7.00
C ASN A 52 23.59 -13.40 -6.30
N PHE A 53 23.59 -14.52 -5.58
CA PHE A 53 24.83 -15.17 -5.17
C PHE A 53 25.53 -15.74 -6.43
N ARG A 54 26.67 -15.16 -6.80
CA ARG A 54 27.66 -15.78 -7.69
C ARG A 54 28.57 -16.70 -6.89
#